data_AF-A0A954XR74-F1
#
_entry.id   AF-A0A954XR74-F1
#
_cell.length_a   1.000
_cell.length_b   1.000
_cell.length_c   1.000
_cell.angle_alpha   90.00
_cell.angle_beta   90.00
_cell.angle_gamma   90.00
#
_symmetry.space_group_name_H-M   'P 1'
#
loop_
_entity.id
_entity.type
_entity.pdbx_description
1 polymer ?
#
loop_
_entity_poly.entity_id
_entity_poly.type
_entity_poly.pdbx_seq_one_letter_code
_entity_poly.pdbx_strand_id
1 'polypeptide(L)'
;MPTSRDRVLAALRHEETDRVPIDLGSHASSTIAVLAYMKLRKHLNLDQDELPKMYNTWGQYCDVQQELLDHLGCDVIPLHRAISSFSIYNDGEWKEWTLVDGSKCLVPAEFSPVKDSEGDWQWFENDNMIAKMPGEGLHGFTLFWSPMEGEPTKEKIDQLLASENNNFISRIKTSDRE
;
A
#
# COMPACT_ATOMS: atom_id res chain seq x y z
N MET A 1 7.05 21.51 -26.45
CA MET A 1 6.54 20.16 -26.14
C MET A 1 5.73 20.26 -24.86
N PRO A 2 4.54 19.64 -24.76
CA PRO A 2 3.75 19.65 -23.54
C PRO A 2 4.53 19.04 -22.38
N THR A 3 4.34 19.57 -21.17
CA THR A 3 4.88 18.98 -19.94
C THR A 3 4.05 17.77 -19.52
N SER A 4 4.54 16.95 -18.58
CA SER A 4 3.77 15.84 -18.01
C SER A 4 2.41 16.29 -17.46
N ARG A 5 2.39 17.44 -16.77
CA ARG A 5 1.15 18.06 -16.29
C ARG A 5 0.21 18.44 -17.43
N ASP A 6 0.73 19.02 -18.51
CA ASP A 6 -0.10 19.40 -19.66
C ASP A 6 -0.72 18.17 -20.32
N ARG A 7 0.04 17.07 -20.47
CA ARG A 7 -0.48 15.80 -21.03
C ARG A 7 -1.61 15.23 -20.19
N VAL A 8 -1.43 15.16 -18.86
CA VAL A 8 -2.45 14.65 -17.94
C VAL A 8 -3.72 15.51 -18.01
N LEU A 9 -3.56 16.83 -17.97
CA LEU A 9 -4.68 17.76 -18.03
C LEU A 9 -5.42 17.70 -19.37
N ALA A 10 -4.72 17.57 -20.49
CA ALA A 10 -5.34 17.38 -21.81
C ALA A 10 -6.12 16.07 -21.88
N ALA A 11 -5.53 14.95 -21.43
CA ALA A 11 -6.20 13.65 -21.41
C ALA A 11 -7.48 13.67 -20.55
N LEU A 12 -7.45 14.30 -19.37
CA LEU A 12 -8.62 14.48 -18.51
C LEU A 12 -9.72 15.34 -19.15
N ARG A 13 -9.36 16.23 -20.08
CA ARG A 13 -10.31 17.01 -20.89
C ARG A 13 -10.70 16.33 -22.21
N HIS A 14 -10.20 15.11 -22.45
CA HIS A 14 -10.40 14.35 -23.67
C HIS A 14 -9.86 15.08 -24.92
N GLU A 15 -8.77 15.82 -24.74
CA GLU A 15 -8.04 16.52 -25.78
C GLU A 15 -6.84 15.67 -26.26
N GLU A 16 -6.51 15.76 -27.55
CA GLU A 16 -5.34 15.07 -28.11
C GLU A 16 -4.04 15.73 -27.64
N THR A 17 -3.03 14.91 -27.34
CA THR A 17 -1.69 15.34 -26.92
C THR A 17 -0.62 14.57 -27.71
N ASP A 18 0.65 14.91 -27.52
CA ASP A 18 1.81 14.25 -28.14
C ASP A 18 1.88 12.73 -27.90
N ARG A 19 1.43 12.23 -26.73
CA ARG A 19 1.26 10.80 -26.41
C ARG A 19 0.30 10.57 -25.25
N VAL A 20 -0.21 9.35 -25.10
CA VAL A 20 -0.99 8.95 -23.92
C VAL A 20 -0.17 9.15 -22.62
N PRO A 21 -0.72 9.79 -21.58
CA PRO A 21 -0.05 9.89 -20.28
C PRO A 21 0.16 8.52 -19.63
N ILE A 22 1.27 8.35 -18.93
CA ILE A 22 1.64 7.10 -18.25
C ILE A 22 1.50 7.31 -16.74
N ASP A 23 0.71 6.45 -16.10
CA ASP A 23 0.58 6.37 -14.64
C ASP A 23 1.21 5.09 -14.11
N LEU A 24 2.14 5.25 -13.18
CA LEU A 24 2.63 4.20 -12.29
C LEU A 24 2.68 4.76 -10.87
N GLY A 25 1.80 4.25 -10.01
CA GLY A 25 1.81 4.55 -8.58
C GLY A 25 1.05 5.79 -8.14
N SER A 26 0.26 6.46 -9.00
CA SER A 26 -0.64 7.53 -8.56
C SER A 26 -1.76 7.02 -7.63
N HIS A 27 -2.10 5.73 -7.73
CA HIS A 27 -3.08 5.07 -6.89
C HIS A 27 -2.60 3.66 -6.51
N ALA A 28 -3.16 3.10 -5.42
CA ALA A 28 -2.86 1.74 -4.98
C ALA A 28 -3.22 0.66 -6.01
N SER A 29 -4.06 0.97 -7.01
CA SER A 29 -4.38 0.05 -8.12
C SER A 29 -3.51 0.24 -9.36
N SER A 30 -2.77 1.36 -9.47
CA SER A 30 -1.85 1.62 -10.58
C SER A 30 -0.38 1.47 -10.16
N THR A 31 -0.13 0.91 -8.97
CA THR A 31 1.21 0.64 -8.45
C THR A 31 1.70 -0.77 -8.78
N ILE A 32 2.84 -1.15 -8.20
CA ILE A 32 3.52 -2.43 -8.41
C ILE A 32 3.84 -3.10 -7.07
N ALA A 33 3.73 -4.42 -7.01
CA ALA A 33 4.14 -5.21 -5.85
C ALA A 33 5.66 -5.07 -5.62
N VAL A 34 6.09 -5.00 -4.35
CA VAL A 34 7.51 -4.78 -4.01
C VAL A 34 8.44 -5.81 -4.64
N LEU A 35 8.03 -7.07 -4.68
CA LEU A 35 8.81 -8.15 -5.28
C LEU A 35 8.96 -7.97 -6.81
N ALA A 36 7.89 -7.52 -7.48
CA ALA A 36 7.93 -7.24 -8.91
C ALA A 36 8.76 -5.99 -9.21
N TYR A 37 8.67 -4.96 -8.37
CA TYR A 37 9.49 -3.75 -8.45
C TYR A 37 10.98 -4.06 -8.37
N MET A 38 11.41 -4.90 -7.42
CA MET A 38 12.81 -5.33 -7.29
C MET A 38 13.30 -6.06 -8.54
N LYS A 39 12.50 -6.97 -9.07
CA LYS A 39 12.82 -7.69 -10.32
C LYS A 39 12.92 -6.74 -11.51
N LEU A 40 12.04 -5.74 -11.59
CA LEU A 40 12.04 -4.73 -12.64
C LEU A 40 13.27 -3.83 -12.56
N ARG A 41 13.62 -3.30 -11.38
CA ARG A 41 14.85 -2.51 -11.19
C ARG A 41 16.08 -3.28 -11.64
N LYS A 42 16.19 -4.55 -11.22
CA LYS A 42 17.30 -5.42 -11.63
C LYS A 42 17.33 -5.65 -13.14
N HIS A 43 16.17 -5.87 -13.77
CA HIS A 43 16.08 -6.07 -15.23
C HIS A 43 16.51 -4.82 -16.02
N LEU A 44 16.18 -3.64 -15.50
CA LEU A 44 16.51 -2.36 -16.11
C LEU A 44 17.92 -1.86 -15.73
N ASN A 45 18.68 -2.64 -14.95
CA ASN A 45 20.00 -2.26 -14.41
C ASN A 45 19.97 -0.91 -13.65
N LEU A 46 18.88 -0.64 -12.94
CA LEU A 46 18.78 0.50 -12.03
C LEU A 46 19.57 0.24 -10.75
N ASP A 47 19.83 1.28 -9.96
CA ASP A 47 20.51 1.16 -8.67
C ASP A 47 19.84 0.08 -7.80
N GLN A 48 20.63 -0.66 -7.02
CA GLN A 48 20.20 -1.71 -6.09
C GLN A 48 20.65 -1.45 -4.65
N ASP A 49 21.41 -0.37 -4.40
CA ASP A 49 21.98 -0.06 -3.09
C ASP A 49 20.90 0.33 -2.08
N GLU A 50 19.88 1.06 -2.53
CA GLU A 50 18.73 1.41 -1.70
C GLU A 50 17.65 0.32 -1.69
N LEU A 51 17.37 -0.20 -0.48
CA LEU A 51 16.26 -1.11 -0.24
C LEU A 51 14.91 -0.44 -0.56
N PRO A 52 14.05 -1.08 -1.37
CA PRO A 52 12.71 -0.55 -1.65
C PRO A 52 11.85 -0.46 -0.38
N LYS A 53 11.03 0.57 -0.28
CA LYS A 53 10.04 0.74 0.80
C LYS A 53 8.70 0.15 0.40
N MET A 54 8.12 -0.70 1.24
CA MET A 54 6.75 -1.21 1.09
C MET A 54 5.79 -0.25 1.79
N TYR A 55 5.29 0.76 1.07
CA TYR A 55 4.41 1.80 1.66
C TYR A 55 3.02 1.26 2.02
N ASN A 56 2.53 0.27 1.26
CA ASN A 56 1.25 -0.36 1.53
C ASN A 56 1.49 -1.82 1.88
N THR A 57 1.54 -2.10 3.18
CA THR A 57 1.81 -3.42 3.73
C THR A 57 0.65 -4.40 3.56
N TRP A 58 -0.58 -3.90 3.38
CA TRP A 58 -1.73 -4.75 3.08
C TRP A 58 -1.61 -5.38 1.70
N GLY A 59 -1.35 -4.56 0.67
CA GLY A 59 -1.18 -5.04 -0.70
C GLY A 59 0.23 -5.48 -1.06
N GLN A 60 1.18 -5.27 -0.15
CA GLN A 60 2.63 -5.42 -0.38
C GLN A 60 3.16 -4.58 -1.56
N TYR A 61 2.71 -3.33 -1.64
CA TYR A 61 3.08 -2.41 -2.73
C TYR A 61 4.28 -1.55 -2.41
N CYS A 62 5.09 -1.28 -3.44
CA CYS A 62 6.29 -0.47 -3.32
C CYS A 62 5.99 1.03 -3.41
N ASP A 63 6.76 1.81 -2.66
CA ASP A 63 7.00 3.20 -2.99
C ASP A 63 7.87 3.26 -4.25
N VAL A 64 7.28 3.68 -5.37
CA VAL A 64 7.97 3.71 -6.67
C VAL A 64 8.88 4.92 -6.72
N GLN A 65 10.19 4.67 -6.79
CA GLN A 65 11.19 5.74 -6.74
C GLN A 65 11.27 6.51 -8.07
N GLN A 66 11.67 7.78 -7.97
CA GLN A 66 11.76 8.71 -9.10
C GLN A 66 12.59 8.16 -10.26
N GLU A 67 13.68 7.44 -9.99
CA GLU A 67 14.52 6.82 -11.01
C GLU A 67 13.72 5.91 -11.96
N LEU A 68 12.81 5.07 -11.44
CA LEU A 68 11.98 4.21 -12.28
C LEU A 68 10.91 5.02 -13.03
N LEU A 69 10.32 6.02 -12.37
CA LEU A 69 9.31 6.88 -13.00
C LEU A 69 9.90 7.61 -14.21
N ASP A 70 11.11 8.16 -14.06
CA ASP A 70 11.85 8.85 -15.12
C ASP A 70 12.21 7.87 -16.24
N HIS A 71 12.69 6.67 -15.90
CA HIS A 71 13.03 5.64 -16.88
C HIS A 71 11.83 5.23 -17.75
N LEU A 72 10.63 5.16 -17.15
CA LEU A 72 9.40 4.81 -17.85
C LEU A 72 8.69 6.02 -18.49
N GLY A 73 9.18 7.24 -18.25
CA GLY A 73 8.56 8.47 -18.71
C GLY A 73 7.17 8.71 -18.10
N CYS A 74 6.98 8.34 -16.83
CA CYS A 74 5.72 8.54 -16.12
C CYS A 74 5.35 10.03 -16.03
N ASP A 75 4.05 10.31 -16.10
CA ASP A 75 3.53 11.68 -16.10
C ASP A 75 3.02 12.14 -14.73
N VAL A 76 3.10 11.25 -13.74
CA VAL A 76 2.61 11.42 -12.37
C VAL A 76 3.66 10.93 -11.38
N ILE A 77 3.56 11.43 -10.16
CA ILE A 77 4.36 10.96 -9.02
C ILE A 77 3.43 10.32 -7.99
N PRO A 78 3.87 9.27 -7.28
CA PRO A 78 3.12 8.71 -6.17
C PRO A 78 2.92 9.74 -5.06
N LEU A 79 1.69 9.84 -4.55
CA LEU A 79 1.38 10.59 -3.34
C LEU A 79 0.67 9.65 -2.37
N HIS A 80 1.44 9.07 -1.47
CA HIS A 80 0.93 8.08 -0.53
C HIS A 80 0.12 8.73 0.58
N ARG A 81 -0.81 7.96 1.15
CA ARG A 81 -1.55 8.37 2.34
C ARG A 81 -0.59 8.46 3.54
N ALA A 82 -0.77 9.47 4.39
CA ALA A 82 -0.03 9.58 5.66
C ALA A 82 -0.27 8.36 6.57
N ILE A 83 -1.50 7.86 6.60
CA ILE A 83 -1.87 6.64 7.32
C ILE A 83 -2.19 5.55 6.27
N SER A 84 -1.39 4.48 6.31
CA SER A 84 -1.54 3.29 5.47
C SER A 84 -2.56 2.32 6.08
N SER A 85 -2.67 1.15 5.44
CA SER A 85 -3.39 0.01 5.97
C SER A 85 -2.92 -0.36 7.38
N PHE A 86 -3.79 -0.98 8.17
CA PHE A 86 -3.52 -1.32 9.59
C PHE A 86 -3.28 -0.12 10.51
N SER A 87 -3.66 1.09 10.08
CA SER A 87 -3.47 2.33 10.85
C SER A 87 -2.01 2.68 11.14
N ILE A 88 -1.11 2.19 10.28
CA ILE A 88 0.32 2.44 10.37
C ILE A 88 0.63 3.78 9.69
N TYR A 89 1.39 4.64 10.38
CA TYR A 89 1.86 5.90 9.79
C TYR A 89 3.03 5.67 8.84
N ASN A 90 3.01 6.34 7.68
CA ASN A 90 4.04 6.24 6.64
C ASN A 90 5.18 7.28 6.78
N ASP A 91 5.13 8.13 7.81
CA ASP A 91 6.13 9.17 8.11
C ASP A 91 7.10 8.78 9.24
N GLY A 92 6.94 7.59 9.82
CA GLY A 92 7.74 7.10 10.94
C GLY A 92 9.03 6.37 10.54
N GLU A 93 9.59 5.67 11.53
CA GLU A 93 10.78 4.83 11.38
C GLU A 93 10.52 3.63 10.48
N TRP A 94 11.56 3.18 9.76
CA TRP A 94 11.52 2.03 8.86
C TRP A 94 12.45 0.95 9.38
N LYS A 95 12.08 -0.31 9.19
CA LYS A 95 12.90 -1.48 9.52
C LYS A 95 13.05 -2.41 8.33
N GLU A 96 14.15 -3.17 8.33
CA GLU A 96 14.33 -4.24 7.35
C GLU A 96 13.27 -5.33 7.52
N TRP A 97 12.80 -5.84 6.39
CA TRP A 97 11.89 -6.96 6.30
C TRP A 97 12.36 -7.93 5.22
N THR A 98 12.25 -9.23 5.50
CA THR A 98 12.60 -10.29 4.55
C THR A 98 11.35 -10.79 3.85
N LEU A 99 11.33 -10.63 2.52
CA LEU A 99 10.28 -11.13 1.64
C LEU A 99 10.38 -12.65 1.50
N VAL A 100 9.34 -13.23 0.92
CA VAL A 100 9.18 -14.68 0.76
C VAL A 100 10.24 -15.35 -0.12
N ASP A 101 10.87 -14.59 -1.02
CA ASP A 101 11.99 -15.08 -1.83
C ASP A 101 13.37 -14.86 -1.17
N GLY A 102 13.39 -14.38 0.08
CA GLY A 102 14.60 -14.08 0.83
C GLY A 102 15.18 -12.69 0.56
N SER A 103 14.64 -11.93 -0.39
CA SER A 103 15.08 -10.55 -0.64
C SER A 103 14.66 -9.61 0.49
N LYS A 104 15.37 -8.49 0.63
CA LYS A 104 15.12 -7.49 1.68
C LYS A 104 14.38 -6.27 1.12
N CYS A 105 13.50 -5.73 1.93
CA CYS A 105 12.86 -4.42 1.71
C CYS A 105 12.74 -3.69 3.05
N LEU A 106 12.23 -2.47 3.02
CA LEU A 106 11.88 -1.68 4.20
C LEU A 106 10.37 -1.70 4.40
N VAL A 107 9.94 -1.90 5.65
CA VAL A 107 8.54 -1.75 6.09
C VAL A 107 8.50 -0.74 7.23
N PRO A 108 7.34 -0.10 7.50
CA PRO A 108 7.20 0.71 8.70
C PRO A 108 7.54 -0.08 9.96
N ALA A 109 8.18 0.56 10.95
CA ALA A 109 8.64 -0.09 12.17
C ALA A 109 7.50 -0.81 12.92
N GLU A 110 6.28 -0.25 12.87
CA GLU A 110 5.07 -0.79 13.48
C GLU A 110 4.53 -2.05 12.79
N PHE A 111 4.92 -2.32 11.54
CA PHE A 111 4.46 -3.50 10.81
C PHE A 111 4.98 -4.79 11.48
N SER A 112 4.11 -5.50 12.17
CA SER A 112 4.46 -6.64 13.03
C SER A 112 3.46 -7.80 12.95
N PRO A 113 3.21 -8.37 11.76
CA PRO A 113 2.35 -9.54 11.65
C PRO A 113 2.99 -10.76 12.35
N VAL A 114 2.14 -11.66 12.85
CA VAL A 114 2.53 -12.88 13.57
C VAL A 114 2.26 -14.09 12.68
N LYS A 115 3.12 -15.11 12.73
CA LYS A 115 2.87 -16.37 12.02
C LYS A 115 2.01 -17.32 12.86
N ASP A 116 1.09 -18.01 12.21
CA ASP A 116 0.38 -19.14 12.80
C ASP A 116 1.13 -20.47 12.64
N SER A 117 0.53 -21.57 13.12
CA SER A 117 1.10 -22.92 13.03
C SER A 117 1.24 -23.45 11.60
N GLU A 118 0.50 -22.87 10.65
CA GLU A 118 0.55 -23.24 9.23
C GLU A 118 1.58 -22.38 8.48
N GLY A 119 2.13 -21.35 9.14
CA GLY A 119 3.11 -20.43 8.58
C GLY A 119 2.49 -19.23 7.88
N ASP A 120 1.17 -19.07 7.95
CA ASP A 120 0.47 -17.91 7.43
C ASP A 120 0.62 -16.72 8.37
N TRP A 121 0.57 -15.51 7.80
CA TRP A 121 0.68 -14.27 8.55
C TRP A 121 -0.68 -13.79 9.02
N GLN A 122 -0.73 -13.29 10.25
CA GLN A 122 -1.91 -12.78 10.90
C GLN A 122 -1.64 -11.38 11.46
N TRP A 123 -2.60 -10.50 11.28
CA TRP A 123 -2.59 -9.17 11.88
C TRP A 123 -3.68 -9.09 12.95
N PHE A 124 -3.29 -8.63 14.14
CA PHE A 124 -4.17 -8.49 15.29
C PHE A 124 -4.35 -7.02 15.67
N GLU A 125 -5.56 -6.66 16.05
CA GLU A 125 -5.87 -5.40 16.72
C GLU A 125 -6.84 -5.68 17.87
N ASN A 126 -6.53 -5.18 19.08
CA ASN A 126 -7.35 -5.39 20.29
C ASN A 126 -7.76 -6.86 20.48
N ASP A 127 -6.80 -7.79 20.37
CA ASP A 127 -6.98 -9.24 20.45
C ASP A 127 -7.85 -9.89 19.37
N ASN A 128 -8.32 -9.12 18.37
CA ASN A 128 -9.04 -9.66 17.22
C ASN A 128 -8.09 -9.87 16.05
N MET A 129 -8.09 -11.07 15.46
CA MET A 129 -7.43 -11.31 14.18
C MET A 129 -8.25 -10.62 13.08
N ILE A 130 -7.74 -9.50 12.57
CA ILE A 130 -8.46 -8.70 11.57
C ILE A 130 -8.10 -9.07 10.15
N ALA A 131 -6.88 -9.56 9.91
CA ALA A 131 -6.46 -9.92 8.58
C ALA A 131 -5.51 -11.12 8.57
N LYS A 132 -5.58 -11.88 7.50
CA LYS A 132 -4.71 -13.04 7.23
C LYS A 132 -4.07 -12.91 5.86
N MET A 133 -2.81 -13.29 5.74
CA MET A 133 -2.07 -13.36 4.48
C MET A 133 -1.39 -14.73 4.39
N PRO A 134 -1.52 -15.45 3.28
CA PRO A 134 -0.86 -16.74 3.10
C PRO A 134 0.65 -16.67 3.32
N GLY A 135 1.25 -17.72 3.86
CA GLY A 135 2.68 -17.80 4.17
C GLY A 135 3.58 -17.72 2.93
N GLU A 136 3.04 -18.07 1.75
CA GLU A 136 3.68 -17.84 0.45
C GLU A 136 3.87 -16.36 0.12
N GLY A 137 3.12 -15.46 0.79
CA GLY A 137 3.27 -14.01 0.74
C GLY A 137 3.22 -13.38 -0.65
N LEU A 138 2.59 -14.06 -1.63
CA LEU A 138 2.37 -13.52 -2.97
C LEU A 138 1.08 -12.71 -3.07
N HIS A 139 0.16 -12.97 -2.15
CA HIS A 139 -1.08 -12.22 -1.99
C HIS A 139 -0.94 -11.25 -0.83
N GLY A 140 -1.61 -10.11 -0.92
CA GLY A 140 -1.74 -9.21 0.22
C GLY A 140 -2.59 -9.82 1.34
N PHE A 141 -2.80 -9.05 2.39
CA PHE A 141 -3.72 -9.41 3.46
C PHE A 141 -5.17 -9.44 2.97
N THR A 142 -5.94 -10.36 3.53
CA THR A 142 -7.39 -10.45 3.36
C THR A 142 -8.06 -10.17 4.70
N LEU A 143 -9.12 -9.37 4.68
CA LEU A 143 -9.91 -9.09 5.88
C LEU A 143 -10.60 -10.37 6.35
N PHE A 144 -10.43 -10.71 7.61
CA PHE A 144 -10.98 -11.92 8.23
C PHE A 144 -11.93 -11.63 9.40
N TRP A 145 -12.04 -10.38 9.84
CA TRP A 145 -12.93 -9.99 10.93
C TRP A 145 -14.25 -9.44 10.42
N SER A 146 -15.34 -10.05 10.88
CA SER A 146 -16.71 -9.64 10.58
C SER A 146 -17.41 -9.19 11.86
N PRO A 147 -17.28 -7.92 12.26
CA PRO A 147 -17.90 -7.43 13.50
C PRO A 147 -19.43 -7.47 13.49
N MET A 148 -19.99 -7.58 12.29
CA MET A 148 -21.40 -7.52 11.95
C MET A 148 -22.01 -8.89 11.69
N GLU A 149 -21.28 -9.98 11.96
CA GLU A 149 -21.79 -11.33 11.81
C GLU A 149 -23.09 -11.55 12.61
N GLY A 150 -24.07 -12.21 11.98
CA GLY A 150 -25.42 -12.43 12.51
C GLY A 150 -26.40 -11.29 12.17
N GLU A 151 -27.26 -10.95 13.13
CA GLU A 151 -28.24 -9.85 13.02
C GLU A 151 -27.84 -8.70 13.97
N PRO A 152 -26.98 -7.77 13.54
CA PRO A 152 -26.51 -6.69 14.40
C PRO A 152 -27.64 -5.68 14.67
N THR A 153 -27.78 -5.27 15.93
CA THR A 153 -28.72 -4.20 16.30
C THR A 153 -28.22 -2.85 15.83
N LYS A 154 -29.14 -1.89 15.63
CA LYS A 154 -28.78 -0.51 15.30
C LYS A 154 -27.82 0.08 16.35
N GLU A 155 -28.04 -0.19 17.63
CA GLU A 155 -27.17 0.27 18.71
C GLU A 155 -25.75 -0.27 18.58
N LYS A 156 -25.58 -1.55 18.19
CA LYS A 156 -24.27 -2.16 17.98
C LYS A 156 -23.55 -1.53 16.78
N ILE A 157 -24.30 -1.25 15.71
CA ILE A 157 -23.78 -0.52 14.53
C ILE A 157 -23.31 0.86 14.95
N ASP A 158 -24.17 1.63 15.62
CA ASP A 158 -23.85 2.99 16.04
C ASP A 158 -22.64 3.00 16.98
N GLN A 159 -22.53 2.05 17.93
CA GLN A 159 -21.35 1.91 18.79
C GLN A 159 -20.06 1.59 18.02
N LEU A 160 -20.15 0.74 17.00
CA LEU A 160 -18.99 0.38 16.19
C LEU A 160 -18.54 1.51 15.28
N LEU A 161 -19.49 2.25 14.69
CA LEU A 161 -19.20 3.41 13.85
C LEU A 161 -18.79 4.64 14.67
N ALA A 162 -19.22 4.76 15.93
CA ALA A 162 -18.96 5.90 16.79
C ALA A 162 -17.53 5.96 17.35
N SER A 163 -16.79 4.85 17.34
CA SER A 163 -15.39 4.84 17.76
C SER A 163 -14.45 4.60 16.58
N GLU A 164 -13.50 5.51 16.39
CA GLU A 164 -12.46 5.38 15.35
C GLU A 164 -11.66 4.08 15.53
N ASN A 165 -11.54 3.61 16.76
CA ASN A 165 -10.86 2.37 17.12
C ASN A 165 -11.63 1.09 16.75
N ASN A 166 -12.95 1.14 16.51
CA ASN A 166 -13.73 -0.05 16.15
C ASN A 166 -14.12 -0.12 14.67
N ASN A 167 -13.93 0.96 13.90
CA ASN A 167 -14.31 1.02 12.49
C ASN A 167 -13.11 0.92 11.54
N PHE A 168 -12.64 -0.31 11.36
CA PHE A 168 -11.50 -0.67 10.51
C PHE A 168 -11.67 -0.27 9.05
N ILE A 169 -12.92 -0.17 8.56
CA ILE A 169 -13.25 0.21 7.18
C ILE A 169 -13.25 1.74 7.02
N SER A 170 -13.59 2.51 8.08
CA SER A 170 -13.72 3.97 8.02
C SER A 170 -12.53 4.76 8.54
N ARG A 171 -11.41 4.13 8.93
CA ARG A 171 -10.18 4.86 9.30
C ARG A 171 -9.52 5.59 8.11
N ILE A 172 -10.24 5.71 6.99
CA ILE A 172 -9.99 6.60 5.86
C ILE A 172 -10.22 8.06 6.29
N LYS A 173 -9.38 8.61 7.17
CA LYS A 173 -9.15 10.06 7.24
C LYS A 173 -7.83 10.37 6.55
N THR A 174 -7.82 11.38 5.69
CA THR A 174 -6.61 12.18 5.48
C THR A 174 -6.37 12.86 6.81
N SER A 175 -5.32 12.51 7.53
CA SER A 175 -5.08 13.03 8.87
C SER A 175 -5.07 14.56 8.88
N ASP A 176 -5.69 15.19 9.88
CA ASP A 176 -5.47 16.60 10.24
C ASP A 176 -4.14 16.80 10.99
N ARG A 177 -3.26 15.78 10.99
CA ARG A 177 -1.86 15.96 11.39
C ARG A 177 -1.18 16.80 10.32
N GLU A 178 -0.91 18.06 10.69
CA GLU A 178 0.16 18.87 10.05
C GLU A 178 1.49 18.11 10.05
#